data_AF-A0A7W0UT06-F1
#
_entry.id   AF-A0A7W0UT06-F1
#
_cell.length_a   1.000
_cell.length_b   1.000
_cell.length_c   1.000
_cell.angle_alpha   90.00
_cell.angle_beta   90.00
_cell.angle_gamma   90.00
#
_symmetry.space_group_name_H-M   'P 1'
#
loop_
_entity.id
_entity.type
_entity.pdbx_description
1 polymer ?
#
loop_
_entity_poly.entity_id
_entity_poly.type
_entity_poly.pdbx_seq_one_letter_code
_entity_poly.pdbx_strand_id
1 'polypeptide(L)'
;MSSPARPALFGFVQFEFGFLLGPGDGRFLIRSAPGEDPDRVLVLTTLGAAERRRLRKSRGRTVQEGAPAPVPTTRATLVRPRPFEAEGAARGWLDGLRSDEDRAHAELADAAGVLGRALHAHRVAHADPYARDVSFRQALVLRIGFGDGEAVADGRYVEAWELPAEARRTSRSMEAPEERFAALLGAREHVLACEELVLRARADLDAERPRQAALQARVGLEGVLAELEGEIPPDRRAALEDDRAAVGDAANVALRGDLSEELAGALAEAIGRMEAVLRSRRLSSSS
;
A
#
# COMPACT_ATOMS: atom_id res chain seq x y z
N MET A 1 20.58 25.23 38.12
CA MET A 1 19.41 25.17 37.23
C MET A 1 19.77 24.25 36.07
N SER A 2 19.30 23.00 36.08
CA SER A 2 19.50 22.11 34.93
C SER A 2 18.70 22.65 33.76
N SER A 3 19.37 22.89 32.63
CA SER A 3 18.71 23.16 31.35
C SER A 3 17.73 22.01 31.06
N PRO A 4 16.48 22.26 30.64
CA PRO A 4 15.57 21.17 30.28
C PRO A 4 16.23 20.32 29.19
N ALA A 5 16.26 19.01 29.38
CA ALA A 5 16.74 18.08 28.38
C ALA A 5 15.94 18.32 27.10
N ARG A 6 16.63 18.56 25.98
CA ARG A 6 15.96 18.74 24.69
C ARG A 6 15.19 17.45 24.37
N PRO A 7 13.94 17.55 23.91
CA PRO A 7 13.16 16.38 23.52
C PRO A 7 13.88 15.63 22.38
N ALA A 8 13.82 14.30 22.43
CA ALA A 8 14.38 13.45 21.40
C ALA A 8 13.59 13.62 20.09
N LEU A 9 14.29 13.77 18.97
CA LEU A 9 13.67 14.00 17.67
C LEU A 9 13.59 12.69 16.88
N PHE A 10 12.42 12.38 16.33
CA PHE A 10 12.19 11.17 15.55
C PHE A 10 11.75 11.54 14.14
N GLY A 11 12.24 10.79 13.15
CA GLY A 11 11.74 10.89 11.79
C GLY A 11 10.36 10.24 11.66
N PHE A 12 9.53 10.73 10.76
CA PHE A 12 8.21 10.17 10.49
C PHE A 12 7.83 10.27 9.02
N VAL A 13 6.91 9.38 8.63
CA VAL A 13 6.12 9.47 7.40
C VAL A 13 4.65 9.54 7.79
N GLN A 14 3.89 10.44 7.16
CA GLN A 14 2.48 10.63 7.43
C GLN A 14 1.65 10.59 6.15
N PHE A 15 0.53 9.86 6.26
CA PHE A 15 -0.49 9.71 5.24
C PHE A 15 -1.81 10.25 5.75
N GLU A 16 -2.54 10.99 4.94
CA GLU A 16 -3.95 11.32 5.20
C GLU A 16 -4.86 10.70 4.14
N PHE A 17 -5.86 9.93 4.56
CA PHE A 17 -6.81 9.26 3.67
C PHE A 17 -8.22 9.80 3.89
N GLY A 18 -8.94 10.05 2.81
CA GLY A 18 -10.35 10.48 2.84
C GLY A 18 -11.34 9.37 3.19
N PHE A 19 -10.95 8.43 4.07
CA PHE A 19 -11.78 7.33 4.57
C PHE A 19 -11.18 6.75 5.85
N LEU A 20 -12.00 6.04 6.62
CA LEU A 20 -11.53 5.30 7.79
C LEU A 20 -10.74 4.05 7.38
N LEU A 21 -9.57 3.86 7.97
CA LEU A 21 -8.68 2.74 7.66
C LEU A 21 -9.12 1.39 8.28
N GLY A 22 -10.04 1.42 9.25
CA GLY A 22 -10.50 0.23 9.96
C GLY A 22 -10.13 0.27 11.44
N PRO A 23 -8.83 0.21 11.80
CA PRO A 23 -8.41 0.34 13.19
C PRO A 23 -8.83 1.70 13.76
N GLY A 24 -9.24 1.70 15.03
CA GLY A 24 -9.60 2.92 15.74
C GLY A 24 -8.40 3.81 16.07
N ASP A 25 -8.69 5.05 16.46
CA ASP A 25 -7.68 6.01 16.89
C ASP A 25 -6.84 5.45 18.06
N GLY A 26 -5.53 5.65 17.99
CA GLY A 26 -4.62 5.10 18.99
C GLY A 26 -3.17 5.02 18.52
N ARG A 27 -2.33 4.43 19.38
CA ARG A 27 -0.90 4.20 19.14
C ARG A 27 -0.60 2.71 19.17
N PHE A 28 0.07 2.23 18.15
CA PHE A 28 0.35 0.82 17.92
C PHE A 28 1.85 0.63 17.70
N LEU A 29 2.46 -0.28 18.46
CA LEU A 29 3.84 -0.69 18.25
C LEU A 29 3.88 -1.77 17.16
N ILE A 30 4.61 -1.51 16.09
CA ILE A 30 4.79 -2.46 14.98
C ILE A 30 6.17 -3.09 15.10
N ARG A 31 6.20 -4.43 15.00
CA ARG A 31 7.41 -5.26 15.04
C ARG A 31 7.47 -6.11 13.79
N SER A 32 8.67 -6.48 13.35
CA SER A 32 8.87 -7.41 12.26
C SER A 32 8.59 -8.86 12.70
N ALA A 33 9.03 -9.25 13.90
CA ALA A 33 8.68 -10.54 14.48
C ALA A 33 8.26 -10.48 15.97
N PRO A 34 7.60 -11.53 16.49
CA PRO A 34 7.27 -11.62 17.92
C PRO A 34 8.52 -11.56 18.80
N GLY A 35 8.52 -10.65 19.77
CA GLY A 35 9.62 -10.50 20.75
C GLY A 35 10.75 -9.56 20.31
N GLU A 36 10.72 -9.06 19.08
CA GLU A 36 11.67 -8.04 18.61
C GLU A 36 11.32 -6.63 19.09
N ASP A 37 12.30 -5.74 19.01
CA ASP A 37 12.10 -4.32 19.25
C ASP A 37 11.14 -3.73 18.20
N PRO A 38 10.40 -2.66 18.52
CA PRO A 38 9.51 -2.04 17.55
C PRO A 38 10.31 -1.39 16.43
N ASP A 39 9.94 -1.69 15.18
CA ASP A 39 10.54 -1.08 14.00
C ASP A 39 9.85 0.22 13.62
N ARG A 40 8.58 0.40 14.01
CA ARG A 40 7.78 1.62 13.81
C ARG A 40 6.75 1.79 14.92
N VAL A 41 6.39 3.03 15.20
CA VAL A 41 5.19 3.37 15.97
C VAL A 41 4.16 3.95 15.02
N LEU A 42 3.01 3.28 14.88
CA LEU A 42 1.88 3.77 14.11
C LEU A 42 0.93 4.55 15.02
N VAL A 43 0.65 5.80 14.66
CA VAL A 43 -0.38 6.63 15.29
C VAL A 43 -1.52 6.82 14.30
N LEU A 44 -2.73 6.47 14.72
CA LEU A 44 -3.95 6.69 13.95
C LEU A 44 -4.82 7.74 14.64
N THR A 45 -5.25 8.73 13.87
CA THR A 45 -6.14 9.80 14.35
C THR A 45 -7.21 10.07 13.30
N THR A 46 -8.46 10.16 13.72
CA THR A 46 -9.58 10.55 12.86
C THR A 46 -9.82 12.05 12.94
N LEU A 47 -9.74 12.73 11.80
CA LEU A 47 -9.96 14.16 11.64
C LEU A 47 -11.32 14.43 10.97
N GLY A 48 -11.95 15.55 11.32
CA GLY A 48 -13.15 16.03 10.62
C GLY A 48 -14.38 15.12 10.77
N ALA A 49 -14.37 14.14 11.67
CA ALA A 49 -15.54 13.32 11.93
C ALA A 49 -16.68 14.18 12.50
N ALA A 50 -17.83 14.22 11.82
CA ALA A 50 -19.04 14.76 12.41
C ALA A 50 -19.33 14.01 13.73
N GLU A 51 -19.58 14.74 14.82
CA GLU A 51 -19.97 14.15 16.10
C GLU A 51 -21.14 13.19 15.85
N ARG A 52 -20.88 11.89 15.97
CA ARG A 52 -21.94 10.89 16.01
C ARG A 52 -22.71 11.16 17.30
N ARG A 53 -23.76 11.99 17.22
CA ARG A 53 -24.73 12.15 18.29
C ARG A 53 -25.22 10.76 18.65
N ARG A 54 -24.70 10.22 19.75
CA ARG A 54 -25.18 8.97 20.33
C ARG A 54 -26.64 9.24 20.70
N LEU A 55 -27.59 8.73 19.92
CA LEU A 55 -28.88 8.19 20.38
C LEU A 55 -29.82 7.83 19.22
N ARG A 56 -30.45 6.66 19.40
CA ARG A 56 -31.68 6.15 18.76
C ARG A 56 -31.52 5.57 17.35
N LYS A 57 -31.99 4.32 17.18
CA LYS A 57 -32.16 3.64 15.88
C LYS A 57 -33.00 4.55 14.97
N SER A 58 -32.32 5.28 14.08
CA SER A 58 -32.94 6.11 13.06
C SER A 58 -33.57 5.19 12.03
N ARG A 59 -34.87 5.36 11.75
CA ARG A 59 -35.53 4.70 10.62
C ARG A 59 -35.13 5.42 9.33
N GLY A 60 -35.01 4.68 8.23
CA GLY A 60 -34.74 5.26 6.92
C GLY A 60 -35.76 6.36 6.58
N ARG A 61 -35.28 7.42 5.91
CA ARG A 61 -36.12 8.53 5.41
C ARG A 61 -35.99 8.62 3.90
N THR A 62 -37.08 8.96 3.22
CA THR A 62 -37.03 9.34 1.81
C THR A 62 -36.43 10.73 1.68
N VAL A 63 -35.50 10.91 0.75
CA VAL A 63 -34.91 12.20 0.39
C VAL A 63 -35.08 12.39 -1.12
N GLN A 64 -35.42 13.61 -1.55
CA GLN A 64 -35.50 13.96 -2.98
C GLN A 64 -34.12 14.29 -3.54
N GLU A 65 -33.27 14.91 -2.72
CA GLU A 65 -31.88 15.20 -3.02
C GLU A 65 -31.08 15.03 -1.73
N GLY A 66 -29.99 14.26 -1.79
CA GLY A 66 -29.13 13.98 -0.65
C GLY A 66 -27.93 14.91 -0.66
N ALA A 67 -27.80 15.77 0.35
CA ALA A 67 -26.54 16.47 0.59
C ALA A 67 -25.44 15.44 0.90
N PRO A 68 -24.20 15.61 0.38
CA PRO A 68 -23.11 14.70 0.65
C PRO A 68 -22.82 14.66 2.16
N ALA A 69 -22.64 13.46 2.69
CA ALA A 69 -22.23 13.30 4.07
C ALA A 69 -20.78 13.81 4.25
N PRO A 70 -20.45 14.52 5.35
CA PRO A 70 -19.07 14.83 5.69
C PRO A 70 -18.25 13.55 5.77
N VAL A 71 -17.07 13.55 5.12
CA VAL A 71 -16.19 12.38 5.06
C VAL A 71 -15.11 12.53 6.12
N PRO A 72 -14.95 11.57 7.05
CA PRO A 72 -13.85 11.59 8.00
C PRO A 72 -12.53 11.31 7.28
N THR A 73 -11.48 12.01 7.70
CA THR A 73 -10.11 11.79 7.22
C THR A 73 -9.35 11.00 8.27
N THR A 74 -8.76 9.87 7.93
CA THR A 74 -7.81 9.19 8.83
C THR A 74 -6.40 9.67 8.53
N ARG A 75 -5.71 10.15 9.57
CA ARG A 75 -4.28 10.44 9.55
C ARG A 75 -3.53 9.26 10.15
N ALA A 76 -2.62 8.69 9.38
CA ALA A 76 -1.69 7.65 9.81
C ALA A 76 -0.27 8.23 9.85
N THR A 77 0.33 8.28 11.04
CA THR A 77 1.70 8.75 11.24
C THR A 77 2.57 7.59 11.68
N LEU A 78 3.55 7.21 10.87
CA LEU A 78 4.53 6.20 11.18
C LEU A 78 5.81 6.87 11.67
N VAL A 79 6.10 6.70 12.94
CA VAL A 79 7.27 7.28 13.60
C VAL A 79 8.39 6.24 13.67
N ARG A 80 9.60 6.65 13.30
CA ARG A 80 10.82 5.84 13.45
C ARG A 80 11.10 5.63 14.94
N PRO A 81 11.53 4.44 15.38
CA PRO A 81 11.68 4.10 16.79
C PRO A 81 12.98 4.66 17.39
N ARG A 82 13.99 4.91 16.55
CA ARG A 82 15.28 5.45 16.96
C ARG A 82 15.28 6.97 16.78
N PRO A 83 15.59 7.74 17.84
CA PRO A 83 15.72 9.18 17.72
C PRO A 83 17.01 9.55 16.98
N PHE A 84 17.04 10.76 16.43
CA PHE A 84 18.26 11.37 15.93
C PHE A 84 19.13 11.84 17.09
N GLU A 85 20.45 11.69 16.95
CA GLU A 85 21.45 12.17 17.91
C GLU A 85 21.37 13.69 18.14
N ALA A 86 21.03 14.44 17.08
CA ALA A 86 20.90 15.89 17.11
C ALA A 86 19.95 16.40 16.02
N GLU A 87 19.44 17.62 16.20
CA GLU A 87 18.60 18.30 15.20
C GLU A 87 19.29 18.44 13.84
N GLY A 88 20.60 18.68 13.80
CA GLY A 88 21.35 18.73 12.55
C GLY A 88 21.33 17.42 11.77
N ALA A 89 21.34 16.27 12.47
CA ALA A 89 21.20 14.95 11.84
C ALA A 89 19.78 14.73 11.29
N ALA A 90 18.77 15.21 12.01
CA ALA A 90 17.37 15.15 11.57
C ALA A 90 17.13 15.99 10.29
N ARG A 91 17.68 17.22 10.25
CA ARG A 91 17.64 18.09 9.07
C ARG A 91 18.40 17.48 7.89
N GLY A 92 19.62 17.02 8.13
CA GLY A 92 20.43 16.36 7.09
C GLY A 92 19.77 15.11 6.51
N TRP A 93 19.05 14.34 7.33
CA TRP A 93 18.23 13.22 6.85
C TRP A 93 17.09 13.70 5.94
N LEU A 94 16.32 14.71 6.36
CA LEU A 94 15.19 15.23 5.58
C LEU A 94 15.66 15.89 4.26
N ASP A 95 16.74 16.67 4.30
CA ASP A 95 17.32 17.29 3.12
C ASP A 95 17.87 16.26 2.14
N GLY A 96 18.47 15.17 2.65
CA GLY A 96 18.92 14.05 1.84
C GLY A 96 17.79 13.27 1.17
N LEU A 97 16.55 13.33 1.68
CA LEU A 97 15.36 12.81 0.99
C LEU A 97 14.83 13.81 -0.04
N ARG A 98 14.88 15.12 0.26
CA ARG A 98 14.48 16.16 -0.71
C ARG A 98 15.35 16.18 -1.96
N SER A 99 16.65 15.89 -1.82
CA SER A 99 17.59 15.91 -2.93
C SER A 99 17.64 14.61 -3.76
N ASP A 100 16.93 13.56 -3.33
CA ASP A 100 16.98 12.24 -3.96
C ASP A 100 15.56 11.64 -4.02
N GLU A 101 14.93 11.76 -5.19
CA GLU A 101 13.54 11.32 -5.42
C GLU A 101 13.37 9.82 -5.22
N ASP A 102 14.33 9.00 -5.65
CA ASP A 102 14.28 7.55 -5.51
C ASP A 102 14.35 7.15 -4.03
N ARG A 103 15.20 7.83 -3.26
CA ARG A 103 15.31 7.60 -1.81
C ARG A 103 14.05 8.06 -1.07
N ALA A 104 13.45 9.18 -1.46
CA ALA A 104 12.16 9.62 -0.91
C ALA A 104 11.04 8.62 -1.23
N HIS A 105 11.01 8.11 -2.45
CA HIS A 105 10.05 7.10 -2.88
C HIS A 105 10.22 5.80 -2.07
N ALA A 106 11.45 5.35 -1.86
CA ALA A 106 11.74 4.17 -1.05
C ALA A 106 11.27 4.34 0.41
N GLU A 107 11.48 5.50 1.02
CA GLU A 107 11.01 5.79 2.40
C GLU A 107 9.48 5.80 2.47
N LEU A 108 8.78 6.32 1.45
CA LEU A 108 7.31 6.27 1.37
C LEU A 108 6.79 4.84 1.19
N ALA A 109 7.44 4.06 0.32
CA ALA A 109 7.07 2.68 0.05
C ALA A 109 7.23 1.80 1.30
N ASP A 110 8.35 1.92 2.02
CA ASP A 110 8.60 1.26 3.31
C ASP A 110 7.49 1.60 4.32
N ALA A 111 7.19 2.89 4.50
CA ALA A 111 6.14 3.31 5.43
C ALA A 111 4.74 2.80 5.02
N ALA A 112 4.45 2.76 3.72
CA ALA A 112 3.20 2.19 3.20
C ALA A 112 3.12 0.67 3.41
N GLY A 113 4.23 -0.05 3.24
CA GLY A 113 4.35 -1.48 3.54
C GLY A 113 4.03 -1.77 5.00
N VAL A 114 4.64 -1.01 5.93
CA VAL A 114 4.36 -1.12 7.37
C VAL A 114 2.88 -0.84 7.70
N LEU A 115 2.29 0.20 7.11
CA LEU A 115 0.86 0.47 7.27
C LEU A 115 0.02 -0.70 6.74
N GLY A 116 0.38 -1.24 5.58
CA GLY A 116 -0.25 -2.42 4.99
C GLY A 116 -0.22 -3.64 5.91
N ARG A 117 0.89 -3.90 6.61
CA ARG A 117 0.98 -4.96 7.63
C ARG A 117 0.00 -4.72 8.78
N ALA A 118 -0.11 -3.49 9.28
CA ALA A 118 -1.04 -3.15 10.35
C ALA A 118 -2.52 -3.33 9.93
N LEU A 119 -2.88 -2.90 8.71
CA LEU A 119 -4.24 -3.07 8.19
C LEU A 119 -4.57 -4.54 7.92
N HIS A 120 -3.59 -5.33 7.46
CA HIS A 120 -3.73 -6.76 7.32
C HIS A 120 -3.98 -7.44 8.67
N ALA A 121 -3.20 -7.11 9.70
CA ALA A 121 -3.39 -7.65 11.04
C ALA A 121 -4.80 -7.33 11.58
N HIS A 122 -5.29 -6.10 11.37
CA HIS A 122 -6.66 -5.72 11.72
C HIS A 122 -7.69 -6.56 10.94
N ARG A 123 -7.52 -6.71 9.63
CA ARG A 123 -8.39 -7.53 8.76
C ARG A 123 -8.54 -8.95 9.29
N VAL A 124 -7.43 -9.59 9.62
CA VAL A 124 -7.38 -10.96 10.16
C VAL A 124 -8.01 -11.01 11.55
N ALA A 125 -7.67 -10.08 12.43
CA ALA A 125 -8.21 -10.03 13.80
C ALA A 125 -9.73 -9.84 13.83
N HIS A 126 -10.28 -9.11 12.86
CA HIS A 126 -11.72 -8.86 12.74
C HIS A 126 -12.45 -9.83 11.78
N ALA A 127 -11.73 -10.74 11.12
CA ALA A 127 -12.25 -11.60 10.06
C ALA A 127 -13.09 -10.84 9.01
N ASP A 128 -12.68 -9.62 8.67
CA ASP A 128 -13.41 -8.73 7.76
C ASP A 128 -12.78 -8.75 6.36
N PRO A 129 -13.31 -9.51 5.39
CA PRO A 129 -12.72 -9.56 4.05
C PRO A 129 -12.83 -8.22 3.28
N TYR A 130 -13.60 -7.25 3.79
CA TYR A 130 -13.83 -5.96 3.14
C TYR A 130 -12.94 -4.83 3.70
N ALA A 131 -12.11 -5.12 4.71
CA ALA A 131 -11.14 -4.14 5.19
C ALA A 131 -10.10 -3.85 4.10
N ARG A 132 -10.00 -2.58 3.71
CA ARG A 132 -9.25 -2.15 2.53
C ARG A 132 -7.74 -2.31 2.72
N ASP A 133 -7.05 -2.68 1.64
CA ASP A 133 -5.62 -2.37 1.49
C ASP A 133 -5.49 -0.92 1.00
N VAL A 134 -4.36 -0.28 1.30
CA VAL A 134 -4.08 1.09 0.87
C VAL A 134 -2.73 1.18 0.19
N SER A 135 -2.62 2.11 -0.76
CA SER A 135 -1.35 2.57 -1.31
C SER A 135 -1.12 4.03 -0.92
N PHE A 136 0.13 4.44 -0.72
CA PHE A 136 0.45 5.85 -0.47
C PHE A 136 -0.04 6.77 -1.58
N ARG A 137 -0.18 6.26 -2.82
CA ARG A 137 -0.70 7.02 -3.97
C ARG A 137 -2.17 7.43 -3.83
N GLN A 138 -2.89 6.83 -2.89
CA GLN A 138 -4.27 7.17 -2.55
C GLN A 138 -4.37 8.21 -1.43
N ALA A 139 -3.25 8.56 -0.80
CA ALA A 139 -3.24 9.56 0.25
C ALA A 139 -3.53 10.94 -0.35
N LEU A 140 -4.42 11.70 0.32
CA LEU A 140 -4.69 13.10 0.03
C LEU A 140 -3.50 13.98 0.37
N VAL A 141 -2.75 13.58 1.40
CA VAL A 141 -1.57 14.27 1.88
C VAL A 141 -0.47 13.27 2.21
N LEU A 142 0.74 13.59 1.78
CA LEU A 142 1.98 12.88 2.08
C LEU A 142 2.94 13.84 2.76
N ARG A 143 3.43 13.50 3.96
CA ARG A 143 4.46 14.29 4.65
C ARG A 143 5.58 13.39 5.13
N ILE A 144 6.81 13.87 4.96
CA ILE A 144 8.00 13.29 5.58
C ILE A 144 8.62 14.38 6.46
N GLY A 145 8.98 14.07 7.69
CA GLY A 145 9.50 15.09 8.59
C GLY A 145 10.10 14.53 9.86
N PHE A 146 10.41 15.42 10.79
CA PHE A 146 10.88 15.05 12.11
C PHE A 146 10.29 15.94 13.21
N GLY A 147 10.26 15.41 14.43
CA GLY A 147 9.81 16.15 15.60
C GLY A 147 9.88 15.33 16.87
N ASP A 148 9.48 15.94 17.98
CA ASP A 148 9.27 15.22 19.24
C ASP A 148 8.17 14.15 19.06
N GLY A 149 8.39 12.94 19.59
CA GLY A 149 7.50 11.80 19.34
C GLY A 149 6.05 12.02 19.78
N GLU A 150 5.84 12.70 20.90
CA GLU A 150 4.50 13.04 21.41
C GLU A 150 3.85 14.12 20.54
N ALA A 151 4.61 15.17 20.20
CA ALA A 151 4.14 16.23 19.33
C ALA A 151 3.77 15.72 17.92
N VAL A 152 4.59 14.83 17.36
CA VAL A 152 4.38 14.22 16.03
C VAL A 152 3.09 13.40 16.01
N ALA A 153 2.79 12.67 17.10
CA ALA A 153 1.54 11.92 17.22
C ALA A 153 0.30 12.84 17.17
N ASP A 154 0.41 14.08 17.68
CA ASP A 154 -0.64 15.10 17.62
C ASP A 154 -0.66 15.89 16.29
N GLY A 155 0.26 15.59 15.39
CA GLY A 155 0.41 16.31 14.13
C GLY A 155 1.16 17.65 14.22
N ARG A 156 2.03 17.81 15.23
CA ARG A 156 2.92 18.96 15.40
C ARG A 156 4.36 18.53 15.10
N TYR A 157 5.04 19.25 14.22
CA TYR A 157 6.37 18.87 13.73
C TYR A 157 7.37 20.00 13.95
N VAL A 158 8.66 19.65 14.05
CA VAL A 158 9.74 20.65 14.00
C VAL A 158 9.95 21.09 12.55
N GLU A 159 10.02 20.12 11.64
CA GLU A 159 10.05 20.37 10.20
C GLU A 159 9.38 19.20 9.47
N ALA A 160 8.64 19.52 8.40
CA ALA A 160 8.05 18.53 7.52
C ALA A 160 8.09 19.02 6.08
N TRP A 161 8.40 18.12 5.16
CA TRP A 161 8.22 18.27 3.74
C TRP A 161 6.90 17.63 3.34
N GLU A 162 5.93 18.44 2.92
CA GLU A 162 4.72 17.96 2.26
C GLU A 162 5.04 17.72 0.79
N LEU A 163 4.89 16.46 0.36
CA LEU A 163 5.14 16.10 -1.02
C LEU A 163 3.96 16.56 -1.88
N PRO A 164 4.22 17.02 -3.11
CA PRO A 164 3.13 17.35 -4.02
C PRO A 164 2.23 16.12 -4.18
N ALA A 165 0.92 16.32 -4.09
CA ALA A 165 -0.01 15.29 -4.52
C ALA A 165 0.38 14.88 -5.94
N GLU A 166 0.63 13.60 -6.17
CA GLU A 166 0.81 13.10 -7.52
C GLU A 166 -0.48 13.43 -8.28
N ALA A 167 -0.48 14.52 -9.04
CA ALA A 167 -1.50 14.71 -10.06
C ALA A 167 -1.44 13.44 -10.90
N ARG A 168 -2.54 12.67 -10.96
CA ARG A 168 -2.66 11.54 -11.90
C ARG A 168 -2.27 12.14 -13.24
N ARG A 169 -1.06 11.88 -13.72
CA ARG A 169 -0.60 12.43 -15.00
C ARG A 169 -1.57 11.85 -16.02
N THR A 170 -2.48 12.67 -16.51
CA THR A 170 -3.41 12.32 -17.58
C THR A 170 -2.59 12.26 -18.86
N SER A 171 -1.85 11.15 -18.99
CA SER A 171 -1.26 10.74 -20.26
C SER A 171 -2.39 10.42 -21.22
N ARG A 172 -2.21 10.70 -22.52
CA ARG A 172 -3.13 10.24 -23.58
C ARG A 172 -3.35 8.71 -23.57
N SER A 173 -2.54 7.94 -22.84
CA SER A 173 -2.77 6.52 -22.58
C SER A 173 -3.87 6.21 -21.55
N MET A 174 -4.67 7.20 -21.11
CA MET A 174 -5.82 7.03 -20.22
C MET A 174 -7.08 6.53 -20.94
N GLU A 175 -7.18 6.71 -22.27
CA GLU A 175 -8.34 6.27 -23.05
C GLU A 175 -8.47 4.74 -23.05
N ALA A 176 -7.38 4.00 -23.26
CA ALA A 176 -7.40 2.53 -23.25
C ALA A 176 -7.92 1.91 -21.92
N PRO A 177 -7.51 2.39 -20.72
CA PRO A 177 -8.13 1.99 -19.46
C PRO A 177 -9.64 2.27 -19.36
N GLU A 178 -10.11 3.44 -19.80
CA GLU A 178 -11.53 3.83 -19.72
C GLU A 178 -12.40 3.07 -20.73
N GLU A 179 -11.90 2.87 -21.95
CA GLU A 179 -12.54 2.08 -22.99
C GLU A 179 -12.72 0.62 -22.56
N ARG A 180 -11.66 0.02 -22.02
CA ARG A 180 -11.72 -1.34 -21.48
C ARG A 180 -12.68 -1.43 -20.30
N PHE A 181 -12.65 -0.45 -19.39
CA PHE A 181 -13.60 -0.39 -18.29
C PHE A 181 -15.06 -0.36 -18.80
N ALA A 182 -15.35 0.45 -19.82
CA ALA A 182 -16.66 0.49 -20.46
C ALA A 182 -17.00 -0.82 -21.17
N ALA A 183 -16.04 -1.49 -21.82
CA ALA A 183 -16.23 -2.78 -22.47
C ALA A 183 -16.58 -3.89 -21.45
N LEU A 184 -15.91 -3.92 -20.30
CA LEU A 184 -16.20 -4.86 -19.21
C LEU A 184 -17.60 -4.63 -18.63
N LEU A 185 -17.96 -3.36 -18.34
CA LEU A 185 -19.30 -3.02 -17.84
C LEU A 185 -20.39 -3.32 -18.87
N GLY A 186 -20.10 -3.13 -20.15
CA GLY A 186 -20.98 -3.45 -21.27
C GLY A 186 -20.98 -4.93 -21.66
N ALA A 187 -20.25 -5.79 -20.93
CA ALA A 187 -20.08 -7.22 -21.22
C ALA A 187 -19.57 -7.54 -22.64
N ARG A 188 -18.83 -6.61 -23.26
CA ARG A 188 -18.10 -6.81 -24.53
C ARG A 188 -16.77 -7.52 -24.32
N GLU A 189 -16.22 -7.40 -23.12
CA GLU A 189 -15.06 -8.15 -22.65
C GLU A 189 -15.40 -8.85 -21.33
N HIS A 190 -14.62 -9.86 -20.99
CA HIS A 190 -14.66 -10.53 -19.70
C HIS A 190 -13.35 -10.30 -18.94
N VAL A 191 -13.44 -10.24 -17.61
CA VAL A 191 -12.26 -10.25 -16.73
C VAL A 191 -11.71 -11.68 -16.72
N LEU A 192 -10.43 -11.83 -17.00
CA LEU A 192 -9.74 -13.13 -16.90
C LEU A 192 -9.35 -13.39 -15.44
N ALA A 193 -9.33 -14.66 -15.02
CA ALA A 193 -8.99 -15.01 -13.64
C ALA A 193 -7.53 -14.61 -13.31
N CYS A 194 -6.62 -14.79 -14.27
CA CYS A 194 -5.21 -14.42 -14.13
C CYS A 194 -5.01 -12.92 -13.89
N GLU A 195 -5.88 -12.06 -14.40
CA GLU A 195 -5.75 -10.62 -14.22
C GLU A 195 -5.93 -10.21 -12.76
N GLU A 196 -6.97 -10.71 -12.10
CA GLU A 196 -7.19 -10.45 -10.68
C GLU A 196 -6.09 -11.09 -9.82
N LEU A 197 -5.70 -12.34 -10.12
CA LEU A 197 -4.68 -13.04 -9.34
C LEU A 197 -3.31 -12.35 -9.40
N VAL A 198 -2.90 -11.86 -10.58
CA VAL A 198 -1.63 -11.11 -10.73
C VAL A 198 -1.70 -9.76 -10.02
N LEU A 199 -2.83 -9.04 -10.11
CA LEU A 199 -3.03 -7.78 -9.37
C LEU A 199 -2.95 -7.98 -7.86
N ARG A 200 -3.57 -9.04 -7.34
CA ARG A 200 -3.51 -9.40 -5.93
C ARG A 200 -2.10 -9.78 -5.50
N ALA A 201 -1.40 -10.58 -6.31
CA ALA A 201 -0.03 -10.99 -6.00
C ALA A 201 0.92 -9.79 -5.92
N ARG A 202 0.79 -8.83 -6.83
CA ARG A 202 1.52 -7.54 -6.77
C ARG A 202 1.16 -6.76 -5.51
N ALA A 203 -0.12 -6.60 -5.21
CA ALA A 203 -0.56 -5.86 -4.03
C ALA A 203 -0.07 -6.50 -2.71
N ASP A 204 0.02 -7.83 -2.66
CA ASP A 204 0.59 -8.55 -1.51
C ASP A 204 2.11 -8.39 -1.43
N LEU A 205 2.84 -8.39 -2.56
CA LEU A 205 4.28 -8.07 -2.54
C LEU A 205 4.54 -6.64 -2.03
N ASP A 206 3.83 -5.66 -2.56
CA ASP A 206 3.99 -4.25 -2.19
C ASP A 206 3.64 -3.99 -0.72
N ALA A 207 2.79 -4.84 -0.14
CA ALA A 207 2.40 -4.78 1.27
C ALA A 207 3.25 -5.68 2.18
N GLU A 208 4.40 -6.15 1.71
CA GLU A 208 5.33 -7.05 2.42
C GLU A 208 4.70 -8.36 2.88
N ARG A 209 3.88 -8.95 2.02
CA ARG A 209 3.21 -10.24 2.23
C ARG A 209 3.67 -11.26 1.17
N PRO A 210 4.96 -11.61 1.12
CA PRO A 210 5.53 -12.46 0.07
C PRO A 210 4.91 -13.86 0.06
N ARG A 211 4.46 -14.35 1.22
CA ARG A 211 3.81 -15.64 1.36
C ARG A 211 2.47 -15.70 0.61
N GLN A 212 1.62 -14.71 0.78
CA GLN A 212 0.33 -14.60 0.10
C GLN A 212 0.52 -14.36 -1.40
N ALA A 213 1.47 -13.50 -1.75
CA ALA A 213 1.85 -13.26 -3.14
C ALA A 213 2.29 -14.55 -3.86
N ALA A 214 3.11 -15.38 -3.22
CA ALA A 214 3.59 -16.64 -3.81
C ALA A 214 2.43 -17.61 -4.11
N LEU A 215 1.49 -17.73 -3.17
CA LEU A 215 0.33 -18.62 -3.32
C LEU A 215 -0.59 -18.16 -4.46
N GLN A 216 -0.80 -16.85 -4.58
CA GLN A 216 -1.61 -16.28 -5.66
C GLN A 216 -0.88 -16.35 -7.01
N ALA A 217 0.41 -16.04 -7.05
CA ALA A 217 1.24 -16.07 -8.25
C ALA A 217 1.33 -17.47 -8.86
N ARG A 218 1.36 -18.53 -8.05
CA ARG A 218 1.34 -19.92 -8.54
C ARG A 218 0.11 -20.19 -9.42
N VAL A 219 -1.07 -19.79 -8.96
CA VAL A 219 -2.30 -19.99 -9.74
C VAL A 219 -2.40 -18.94 -10.86
N GLY A 220 -1.95 -17.71 -10.59
CA GLY A 220 -1.91 -16.62 -11.56
C GLY A 220 -1.08 -16.97 -12.80
N LEU A 221 0.10 -17.56 -12.63
CA LEU A 221 1.00 -17.95 -13.72
C LEU A 221 0.35 -19.00 -14.63
N GLU A 222 -0.22 -20.05 -14.06
CA GLU A 222 -0.94 -21.06 -14.86
C GLU A 222 -2.17 -20.45 -15.55
N GLY A 223 -2.86 -19.53 -14.89
CA GLY A 223 -3.94 -18.75 -15.50
C GLY A 223 -3.46 -17.94 -16.70
N VAL A 224 -2.33 -17.22 -16.60
CA VAL A 224 -1.77 -16.46 -17.72
C VAL A 224 -1.45 -17.38 -18.89
N LEU A 225 -0.80 -18.52 -18.64
CA LEU A 225 -0.37 -19.46 -19.68
C LEU A 225 -1.56 -20.16 -20.37
N ALA A 226 -2.65 -20.39 -19.65
CA ALA A 226 -3.85 -21.06 -20.13
C ALA A 226 -4.86 -20.11 -20.78
N GLU A 227 -5.19 -19.00 -20.13
CA GLU A 227 -6.22 -18.05 -20.60
C GLU A 227 -5.74 -17.21 -21.79
N LEU A 228 -4.42 -17.06 -21.97
CA LEU A 228 -3.82 -16.30 -23.08
C LEU A 228 -3.09 -17.20 -24.08
N GLU A 229 -3.47 -18.47 -24.16
CA GLU A 229 -2.90 -19.39 -25.12
C GLU A 229 -3.04 -18.86 -26.55
N GLY A 230 -1.93 -18.83 -27.31
CA GLY A 230 -1.90 -18.28 -28.67
C GLY A 230 -1.85 -16.75 -28.76
N GLU A 231 -2.12 -16.02 -27.68
CA GLU A 231 -1.97 -14.55 -27.61
C GLU A 231 -0.57 -14.12 -27.14
N ILE A 232 0.12 -14.98 -26.39
CA ILE A 232 1.48 -14.70 -25.90
C ILE A 232 2.52 -15.03 -26.98
N PRO A 233 3.42 -14.08 -27.33
CA PRO A 233 4.56 -14.36 -28.20
C PRO A 233 5.43 -15.53 -27.69
N PRO A 234 5.99 -16.40 -28.56
CA PRO A 234 6.69 -17.62 -28.14
C PRO A 234 7.86 -17.39 -27.17
N ASP A 235 8.62 -16.32 -27.35
CA ASP A 235 9.74 -15.93 -26.48
C ASP A 235 9.27 -15.56 -25.07
N ARG A 236 8.19 -14.78 -24.97
CA ARG A 236 7.58 -14.42 -23.68
C ARG A 236 6.90 -15.60 -23.01
N ARG A 237 6.31 -16.50 -23.80
CA ARG A 237 5.73 -17.75 -23.28
C ARG A 237 6.81 -18.62 -22.65
N ALA A 238 7.92 -18.85 -23.36
CA ALA A 238 9.04 -19.63 -22.84
C ALA A 238 9.56 -19.05 -21.51
N ALA A 239 9.74 -17.73 -21.42
CA ALA A 239 10.17 -17.09 -20.18
C ALA A 239 9.21 -17.31 -19.00
N LEU A 240 7.89 -17.29 -19.23
CA LEU A 240 6.90 -17.62 -18.19
C LEU A 240 6.88 -19.11 -17.84
N GLU A 241 7.15 -19.98 -18.80
CA GLU A 241 7.27 -21.42 -18.54
C GLU A 241 8.50 -21.74 -17.68
N ASP A 242 9.62 -21.05 -17.92
CA ASP A 242 10.84 -21.14 -17.11
C ASP A 242 10.59 -20.69 -15.65
N ASP A 243 9.67 -19.75 -15.42
CA ASP A 243 9.29 -19.28 -14.09
C ASP A 243 8.50 -20.30 -13.25
N ARG A 244 7.89 -21.31 -13.89
CA ARG A 244 7.00 -22.26 -13.20
C ARG A 244 7.66 -22.95 -12.01
N ALA A 245 8.90 -23.38 -12.17
CA ALA A 245 9.64 -24.07 -11.11
C ALA A 245 9.89 -23.13 -9.92
N ALA A 246 10.43 -21.94 -10.18
CA ALA A 246 10.73 -20.96 -9.15
C ALA A 246 9.47 -20.50 -8.39
N VAL A 247 8.38 -20.21 -9.11
CA VAL A 247 7.10 -19.82 -8.49
C VAL A 247 6.49 -20.99 -7.71
N GLY A 248 6.57 -22.20 -8.24
CA GLY A 248 6.12 -23.41 -7.56
C GLY A 248 6.86 -23.67 -6.24
N ASP A 249 8.18 -23.53 -6.26
CA ASP A 249 9.04 -23.68 -5.08
C ASP A 249 8.77 -22.61 -4.05
N ALA A 250 8.68 -21.33 -4.47
CA ALA A 250 8.32 -20.22 -3.60
C ALA A 250 6.98 -20.47 -2.90
N ALA A 251 5.95 -20.94 -3.64
CA ALA A 251 4.65 -21.27 -3.06
C ALA A 251 4.70 -22.48 -2.11
N ASN A 252 5.51 -23.51 -2.39
CA ASN A 252 5.67 -24.66 -1.50
C ASN A 252 6.43 -24.29 -0.21
N VAL A 253 7.36 -23.34 -0.28
CA VAL A 253 7.99 -22.74 0.91
C VAL A 253 6.97 -21.90 1.68
N ALA A 254 6.18 -21.07 0.99
CA ALA A 254 5.14 -20.22 1.55
C ALA A 254 4.11 -21.00 2.39
N LEU A 255 3.79 -22.23 2.01
CA LEU A 255 2.87 -23.08 2.79
C LEU A 255 3.42 -23.45 4.17
N ARG A 256 4.75 -23.45 4.34
CA ARG A 256 5.45 -23.91 5.54
C ARG A 256 6.00 -22.77 6.39
N GLY A 257 6.14 -21.56 5.84
CA GLY A 257 6.66 -20.41 6.56
C GLY A 257 6.99 -19.24 5.63
N ASP A 258 7.95 -18.43 6.07
CA ASP A 258 8.38 -17.23 5.36
C ASP A 258 9.32 -17.56 4.20
N LEU A 259 9.33 -16.69 3.19
CA LEU A 259 10.22 -16.80 2.04
C LEU A 259 11.57 -16.14 2.37
N SER A 260 12.65 -16.71 1.83
CA SER A 260 13.93 -16.01 1.78
C SER A 260 13.84 -14.80 0.85
N GLU A 261 14.71 -13.81 1.06
CA GLU A 261 14.82 -12.64 0.17
C GLU A 261 15.09 -13.05 -1.29
N GLU A 262 15.89 -14.09 -1.50
CA GLU A 262 16.18 -14.65 -2.83
C GLU A 262 14.91 -15.15 -3.52
N LEU A 263 14.08 -15.95 -2.82
CA LEU A 263 12.82 -16.46 -3.37
C LEU A 263 11.80 -15.33 -3.58
N ALA A 264 11.76 -14.35 -2.67
CA ALA A 264 10.90 -13.18 -2.81
C ALA A 264 11.30 -12.32 -4.03
N GLY A 265 12.61 -12.16 -4.28
CA GLY A 265 13.15 -11.47 -5.46
C GLY A 265 12.78 -12.18 -6.76
N ALA A 266 13.01 -13.50 -6.84
CA ALA A 266 12.63 -14.29 -8.02
C ALA A 266 11.13 -14.24 -8.29
N LEU A 267 10.31 -14.30 -7.23
CA LEU A 267 8.86 -14.16 -7.32
C LEU A 267 8.45 -12.77 -7.86
N ALA A 268 9.10 -11.70 -7.40
CA ALA A 268 8.82 -10.34 -7.87
C ALA A 268 9.13 -10.17 -9.36
N GLU A 269 10.21 -10.77 -9.85
CA GLU A 269 10.53 -10.79 -11.28
C GLU A 269 9.48 -11.55 -12.10
N ALA A 270 9.08 -12.75 -11.65
CA ALA A 270 8.06 -13.55 -12.33
C ALA A 270 6.72 -12.80 -12.40
N ILE A 271 6.30 -12.15 -11.31
CA ILE A 271 5.11 -11.27 -11.30
C ILE A 271 5.27 -10.11 -12.28
N GLY A 272 6.45 -9.48 -12.34
CA GLY A 272 6.74 -8.44 -13.31
C GLY A 272 6.59 -8.90 -14.78
N ARG A 273 7.02 -10.13 -15.09
CA ARG A 273 6.84 -10.74 -16.42
C ARG A 273 5.36 -11.00 -16.72
N MET A 274 4.60 -11.54 -15.78
CA MET A 274 3.15 -11.72 -15.92
C MET A 274 2.43 -10.38 -16.18
N GLU A 275 2.76 -9.34 -15.42
CA GLU A 275 2.20 -8.00 -15.61
C GLU A 275 2.53 -7.41 -16.98
N ALA A 276 3.73 -7.64 -17.51
CA ALA A 276 4.14 -7.17 -18.82
C ALA A 276 3.33 -7.82 -19.95
N VAL A 277 3.06 -9.12 -19.85
CA VAL A 277 2.17 -9.84 -20.78
C VAL A 277 0.75 -9.27 -20.72
N LEU A 278 0.17 -9.14 -19.53
CA LEU A 278 -1.17 -8.59 -19.34
C LEU A 278 -1.28 -7.13 -19.82
N ARG A 279 -0.24 -6.32 -19.60
CA ARG A 279 -0.19 -4.94 -20.08
C ARG A 279 -0.17 -4.89 -21.61
N SER A 280 0.59 -5.77 -22.26
CA SER A 280 0.67 -5.83 -23.72
C SER A 280 -0.69 -6.18 -24.34
N ARG A 281 -1.38 -7.18 -23.78
CA ARG A 281 -2.73 -7.55 -24.19
C ARG A 281 -3.72 -6.39 -24.10
N ARG A 282 -3.70 -5.63 -22.99
CA ARG A 282 -4.58 -4.47 -22.80
C ARG A 282 -4.39 -3.41 -23.89
N LEU A 283 -3.14 -3.20 -24.32
CA LEU A 283 -2.84 -2.23 -25.38
C LEU A 283 -3.28 -2.74 -26.76
N SER A 284 -3.18 -4.05 -27.02
CA SER A 284 -3.62 -4.66 -28.28
C SER A 284 -5.13 -4.81 -28.43
N SER A 285 -5.88 -4.85 -27.32
CA SER A 285 -7.35 -4.96 -27.31
C SER A 285 -8.08 -3.62 -27.43
N SER A 286 -7.35 -2.51 -27.24
CA SER A 286 -7.89 -1.14 -27.36
C SER A 286 -7.56 -0.48 -28.72
N SER A 287 -7.02 -1.25 -29.68
CA SER A 287 -6.71 -0.79 -31.06
C SER A 287 -7.61 -1.50 -32.06
#